data_AF-A0A3A4XVK7-F1
#
_entry.id   AF-A0A3A4XVK7-F1
#
_cell.length_a   1.000
_cell.length_b   1.000
_cell.length_c   1.000
_cell.angle_alpha   90.00
_cell.angle_beta   90.00
_cell.angle_gamma   90.00
#
_symmetry.space_group_name_H-M   'P 1'
#
loop_
_entity.id
_entity.type
_entity.pdbx_description
1 polymer ?
#
loop_
_entity_poly.entity_id
_entity_poly.type
_entity_poly.pdbx_seq_one_letter_code
_entity_poly.pdbx_strand_id
1 'polypeptide(L)'
;MEKNQKSISRPTPFPGVPPQGARRATEGGTPGGGREGLNAVPPDPEVPAQKRRRKLSVQYKLQILQQADKCTNPGEMGALLRREGLYSSSLTRWRRQCDQGLLDAMAPKTRGRKAFEKNPMADELAHLQKENQQLRKKLFQAERIIEVQKKISEILGIDQDPDDRQGSK
;
A
#
# COMPACT_ATOMS: atom_id res chain seq x y z
N MET A 1 -11.29 -53.22 -19.04
CA MET A 1 -12.67 -52.73 -19.08
C MET A 1 -12.85 -51.81 -17.87
N GLU A 2 -13.17 -50.53 -17.92
CA GLU A 2 -13.36 -49.56 -18.99
C GLU A 2 -13.22 -48.18 -18.30
N LYS A 3 -12.33 -47.33 -18.80
CA LYS A 3 -12.08 -45.99 -18.23
C LYS A 3 -13.08 -45.03 -18.85
N ASN A 4 -14.11 -44.63 -18.10
CA ASN A 4 -15.13 -43.73 -18.61
C ASN A 4 -14.73 -42.26 -18.37
N GLN A 5 -13.98 -41.70 -19.33
CA GLN A 5 -13.68 -40.27 -19.41
C GLN A 5 -14.89 -39.54 -19.99
N LYS A 6 -15.61 -38.77 -19.17
CA LYS A 6 -16.68 -37.88 -19.64
C LYS A 6 -16.09 -36.52 -19.98
N SER A 7 -15.77 -36.33 -21.25
CA SER A 7 -15.35 -35.07 -21.86
C SER A 7 -16.52 -34.06 -21.85
N ILE A 8 -16.41 -33.02 -21.03
CA ILE A 8 -17.33 -31.89 -21.05
C ILE A 8 -16.73 -30.83 -21.97
N SER A 9 -17.32 -30.68 -23.15
CA SER A 9 -17.01 -29.68 -24.17
C SER A 9 -17.27 -28.27 -23.65
N ARG A 10 -16.33 -27.34 -23.90
CA ARG A 10 -16.55 -25.89 -23.68
C ARG A 10 -17.48 -25.35 -24.76
N PRO A 11 -18.52 -24.56 -24.42
CA PRO A 11 -19.26 -23.81 -25.44
C PRO A 11 -18.44 -22.61 -25.92
N THR A 12 -18.42 -22.42 -27.24
CA THR A 12 -17.77 -21.34 -27.99
C THR A 12 -18.48 -19.99 -27.79
N PRO A 13 -17.77 -18.84 -27.81
CA PRO A 13 -18.40 -17.53 -27.79
C PRO A 13 -18.90 -17.15 -29.20
N PHE A 14 -20.16 -16.71 -29.29
CA PHE A 14 -20.75 -16.19 -30.53
C PHE A 14 -20.07 -14.87 -30.98
N PRO A 15 -19.85 -14.69 -32.29
CA PRO A 15 -19.21 -13.50 -32.84
C PRO A 15 -20.15 -12.29 -32.88
N GLY A 16 -19.58 -11.11 -32.64
CA GLY A 16 -20.29 -9.84 -32.55
C GLY A 16 -20.93 -9.40 -33.88
N VAL A 17 -22.08 -8.74 -33.75
CA VAL A 17 -22.74 -8.00 -34.82
C VAL A 17 -22.52 -6.50 -34.55
N PRO A 18 -21.86 -5.74 -35.45
CA PRO A 18 -21.76 -4.30 -35.34
C PRO A 18 -23.04 -3.62 -35.88
N PRO A 19 -23.61 -2.61 -35.20
CA PRO A 19 -24.67 -1.80 -35.80
C PRO A 19 -24.04 -0.85 -36.82
N GLN A 20 -24.39 -1.06 -38.09
CA GLN A 20 -23.99 -0.22 -39.21
C GLN A 20 -25.06 0.85 -39.49
N GLY A 21 -24.64 2.11 -39.38
CA GLY A 21 -24.95 3.12 -40.39
C GLY A 21 -26.04 4.15 -40.06
N ALA A 22 -25.64 5.40 -39.90
CA ALA A 22 -26.26 6.52 -40.63
C ALA A 22 -25.27 7.69 -40.70
N ARG A 23 -25.16 8.26 -41.90
CA ARG A 23 -24.19 9.27 -42.32
C ARG A 23 -24.76 10.68 -42.08
N ARG A 24 -23.89 11.59 -41.63
CA ARG A 24 -23.81 13.05 -41.84
C ARG A 24 -25.06 13.80 -42.35
N ALA A 25 -25.51 14.79 -41.59
CA ALA A 25 -26.04 16.06 -42.10
C ALA A 25 -25.65 17.20 -41.15
N THR A 26 -24.95 18.19 -41.70
CA THR A 26 -24.61 19.49 -41.11
C THR A 26 -25.53 20.51 -41.74
N GLU A 27 -26.48 21.04 -40.96
CA GLU A 27 -27.34 22.19 -41.29
C GLU A 27 -28.17 22.41 -40.01
N GLY A 28 -28.02 23.51 -39.27
CA GLY A 28 -28.24 24.87 -39.70
C GLY A 28 -29.55 25.34 -39.08
N GLY A 29 -29.51 26.03 -37.94
CA GLY A 29 -30.74 26.51 -37.28
C GLY A 29 -30.53 27.07 -35.87
N THR A 30 -30.12 28.33 -35.78
CA THR A 30 -30.36 29.25 -34.65
C THR A 30 -30.77 30.55 -35.34
N PRO A 31 -31.76 31.35 -34.87
CA PRO A 31 -32.07 31.66 -33.47
C PRO A 31 -33.58 31.70 -33.14
N GLY A 32 -33.92 31.77 -31.86
CA GLY A 32 -35.24 32.28 -31.49
C GLY A 32 -35.67 32.04 -30.06
N GLY A 33 -35.74 33.12 -29.29
CA GLY A 33 -36.74 33.25 -28.23
C GLY A 33 -36.23 33.00 -26.82
N GLY A 34 -35.68 34.05 -26.21
CA GLY A 34 -35.58 34.11 -24.76
C GLY A 34 -36.96 33.97 -24.12
N ARG A 35 -37.06 33.07 -23.15
CA ARG A 35 -37.94 33.20 -21.99
C ARG A 35 -37.17 32.70 -20.79
N GLU A 36 -36.72 33.65 -19.98
CA GLU A 36 -36.44 33.46 -18.57
C GLU A 36 -37.65 32.75 -17.96
N GLY A 37 -37.52 31.44 -17.80
CA GLY A 37 -38.54 30.56 -17.26
C GLY A 37 -37.96 29.88 -16.04
N LEU A 38 -38.06 30.59 -14.90
CA LEU A 38 -38.19 30.06 -13.54
C LEU A 38 -37.28 28.87 -13.21
N ASN A 39 -36.26 29.12 -12.39
CA ASN A 39 -35.55 28.09 -11.62
C ASN A 39 -36.55 27.27 -10.79
N ALA A 40 -37.20 26.29 -11.40
CA ALA A 40 -37.89 25.23 -10.72
C ALA A 40 -36.80 24.30 -10.21
N VAL A 41 -36.34 24.54 -8.98
CA VAL A 41 -35.57 23.55 -8.23
C VAL A 41 -36.44 22.29 -8.23
N PRO A 42 -35.99 21.17 -8.85
CA PRO A 42 -36.76 19.94 -8.80
C PRO A 42 -36.99 19.61 -7.32
N PRO A 43 -38.20 19.19 -6.92
CA PRO A 43 -38.48 18.86 -5.53
C PRO A 43 -37.44 17.87 -5.04
N ASP A 44 -36.91 18.13 -3.84
CA ASP A 44 -35.80 17.39 -3.27
C ASP A 44 -36.13 15.89 -3.29
N PRO A 45 -35.39 15.06 -4.05
CA PRO A 45 -35.73 13.66 -4.18
C PRO A 45 -35.66 13.00 -2.80
N GLU A 46 -36.80 12.49 -2.31
CA GLU A 46 -36.89 11.76 -1.04
C GLU A 46 -35.90 10.57 -0.95
N VAL A 47 -35.40 10.12 -2.10
CA VAL A 47 -34.34 9.12 -2.22
C VAL A 47 -32.99 9.83 -2.33
N PRO A 48 -32.08 9.67 -1.35
CA PRO A 48 -30.76 10.27 -1.44
C PRO A 48 -30.02 9.76 -2.68
N ALA A 49 -29.35 10.67 -3.39
CA ALA A 49 -28.62 10.39 -4.64
C ALA A 49 -27.59 9.25 -4.52
N GLN A 50 -27.14 8.93 -3.31
CA GLN A 50 -26.25 7.80 -3.04
C GLN A 50 -26.79 6.86 -1.96
N LYS A 51 -27.06 5.61 -2.34
CA LYS A 51 -27.38 4.53 -1.41
C LYS A 51 -26.16 4.18 -0.57
N ARG A 52 -26.17 4.53 0.72
CA ARG A 52 -25.16 4.08 1.69
C ARG A 52 -25.19 2.56 1.80
N ARG A 53 -24.11 1.90 1.36
CA ARG A 53 -23.92 0.46 1.57
C ARG A 53 -23.39 0.21 2.98
N ARG A 54 -23.98 -0.74 3.70
CA ARG A 54 -23.49 -1.13 5.03
C ARG A 54 -22.05 -1.64 4.93
N LYS A 55 -21.19 -1.23 5.87
CA LYS A 55 -19.84 -1.75 6.04
C LYS A 55 -19.85 -2.68 7.26
N LEU A 56 -19.49 -3.94 7.07
CA LEU A 56 -19.41 -4.91 8.16
C LEU A 56 -18.00 -4.84 8.75
N SER A 57 -17.91 -4.32 9.98
CA SER A 57 -16.64 -4.24 10.72
C SER A 57 -16.11 -5.64 11.05
N VAL A 58 -14.81 -5.73 11.35
CA VAL A 58 -14.19 -6.99 11.77
C VAL A 58 -14.82 -7.50 13.06
N GLN A 59 -15.00 -6.61 14.04
CA GLN A 59 -15.64 -6.95 15.32
C GLN A 59 -17.04 -7.53 15.11
N TYR A 60 -17.84 -6.94 14.21
CA TYR A 60 -19.16 -7.46 13.86
C TYR A 60 -19.08 -8.89 13.29
N LYS A 61 -18.16 -9.13 12.35
CA LYS A 61 -17.99 -10.47 11.76
C LYS A 61 -17.61 -11.52 12.81
N LEU A 62 -16.72 -11.17 13.74
CA LEU A 62 -16.29 -12.06 14.82
C LEU A 62 -17.44 -12.37 15.79
N GLN A 63 -18.22 -11.35 16.20
CA GLN A 63 -19.39 -11.55 17.05
C GLN A 63 -20.40 -12.50 16.41
N ILE A 64 -20.66 -12.34 15.12
CA ILE A 64 -21.61 -13.18 14.39
C ILE A 64 -21.10 -14.62 14.25
N LEU A 65 -19.79 -14.81 14.03
CA LEU A 65 -19.19 -16.14 14.02
C LEU A 65 -19.32 -16.83 15.38
N GLN A 66 -18.99 -16.13 16.47
CA GLN A 66 -19.17 -16.64 17.83
C GLN A 66 -20.63 -16.99 18.12
N GLN A 67 -21.58 -16.15 17.68
CA GLN A 67 -23.00 -16.42 17.85
C GLN A 67 -23.47 -17.62 17.01
N ALA A 68 -22.94 -17.77 15.79
CA ALA A 68 -23.23 -18.91 14.94
C ALA A 68 -22.66 -20.22 15.52
N ASP A 69 -21.51 -20.17 16.19
CA ASP A 69 -20.92 -21.33 16.84
C ASP A 69 -21.68 -21.72 18.14
N LYS A 70 -22.36 -20.75 18.79
CA LYS A 70 -23.27 -20.99 19.92
C LYS A 70 -24.64 -21.56 19.52
N CYS A 71 -25.03 -21.47 18.25
CA CYS A 71 -26.31 -22.02 17.78
C CYS A 71 -26.21 -23.55 17.68
N THR A 72 -26.87 -24.26 18.60
CA THR A 72 -26.86 -25.73 18.65
C THR A 72 -28.19 -26.33 18.19
N ASN A 73 -29.31 -25.61 18.33
CA ASN A 73 -30.61 -26.16 17.95
C ASN A 73 -30.86 -26.01 16.44
N PRO A 74 -31.60 -26.96 15.84
CA PRO A 74 -31.94 -26.89 14.42
C PRO A 74 -32.73 -25.61 14.10
N GLY A 75 -32.24 -24.84 13.13
CA GLY A 75 -32.91 -23.63 12.65
C GLY A 75 -32.49 -22.32 13.33
N GLU A 76 -31.84 -22.35 14.50
CA GLU A 76 -31.35 -21.14 15.19
C GLU A 76 -30.34 -20.36 14.36
N MET A 77 -29.40 -21.06 13.75
CA MET A 77 -28.43 -20.47 12.82
C MET A 77 -29.14 -19.77 11.65
N GLY A 78 -30.23 -20.37 11.14
CA GLY A 78 -31.02 -19.77 10.07
C GLY A 78 -31.78 -18.52 10.53
N ALA A 79 -32.33 -18.52 11.75
CA ALA A 79 -32.99 -17.36 12.35
C ALA A 79 -32.00 -16.21 12.59
N LEU A 80 -30.79 -16.53 13.09
CA LEU A 80 -29.66 -15.62 13.22
C LEU A 80 -29.29 -15.00 11.87
N LEU A 81 -29.16 -15.79 10.81
CA LEU A 81 -28.78 -15.25 9.51
C LEU A 81 -29.84 -14.31 8.92
N ARG A 82 -31.13 -14.61 9.12
CA ARG A 82 -32.22 -13.75 8.64
C ARG A 82 -32.30 -12.43 9.38
N ARG A 83 -32.16 -12.41 10.71
CA ARG A 83 -32.20 -11.16 11.50
C ARG A 83 -31.04 -10.22 11.12
N GLU A 84 -29.88 -10.77 10.81
CA GLU A 84 -28.67 -10.00 10.43
C GLU A 84 -28.63 -9.69 8.92
N GLY A 85 -29.54 -10.25 8.13
CA GLY A 85 -29.56 -10.16 6.67
C GLY A 85 -28.31 -10.76 6.03
N LEU A 86 -27.81 -11.87 6.56
CA LEU A 86 -26.62 -12.59 6.11
C LEU A 86 -27.00 -13.91 5.45
N TYR A 87 -26.09 -14.43 4.61
CA TYR A 87 -26.26 -15.73 3.95
C TYR A 87 -25.19 -16.72 4.44
N SER A 88 -25.46 -18.02 4.32
CA SER A 88 -24.53 -19.08 4.76
C SER A 88 -23.14 -18.94 4.13
N SER A 89 -23.07 -18.53 2.86
CA SER A 89 -21.81 -18.26 2.14
C SER A 89 -20.95 -17.17 2.79
N SER A 90 -21.57 -16.23 3.52
CA SER A 90 -20.86 -15.19 4.27
C SER A 90 -20.10 -15.78 5.45
N LEU A 91 -20.72 -16.69 6.20
CA LEU A 91 -20.08 -17.40 7.31
C LEU A 91 -18.91 -18.26 6.81
N THR A 92 -19.11 -19.03 5.74
CA THR A 92 -18.04 -19.85 5.15
C THR A 92 -16.86 -18.99 4.72
N ARG A 93 -17.12 -17.83 4.10
CA ARG A 93 -16.07 -16.89 3.71
C ARG A 93 -15.34 -16.33 4.94
N TRP A 94 -16.07 -15.93 5.98
CA TRP A 94 -15.47 -15.34 7.17
C TRP A 94 -14.67 -16.35 7.98
N ARG A 95 -15.12 -17.61 8.08
CA ARG A 95 -14.33 -18.71 8.70
C ARG A 95 -12.98 -18.88 8.00
N ARG A 96 -12.97 -18.96 6.66
CA ARG A 96 -11.72 -19.00 5.89
C ARG A 96 -10.84 -17.77 6.11
N GLN A 97 -11.43 -16.59 6.32
CA GLN A 97 -10.69 -15.37 6.62
C GLN A 97 -10.11 -15.37 8.04
N CYS A 98 -10.80 -15.98 9.02
CA CYS A 98 -10.25 -16.24 10.36
C CYS A 98 -9.03 -17.15 10.25
N ASP A 99 -9.18 -18.30 9.57
CA ASP A 99 -8.15 -19.32 9.46
C ASP A 99 -6.86 -18.78 8.79
N GLN A 100 -7.02 -17.82 7.87
CA GLN A 100 -5.92 -17.15 7.19
C GLN A 100 -5.29 -16.00 8.01
N GLY A 101 -5.75 -15.74 9.24
CA GLY A 101 -5.30 -14.60 10.05
C GLY A 101 -5.67 -13.24 9.45
N LEU A 102 -6.57 -13.21 8.47
CA LEU A 102 -6.91 -12.00 7.71
C LEU A 102 -7.93 -11.12 8.42
N LEU A 103 -8.66 -11.61 9.43
CA LEU A 103 -9.60 -10.77 10.15
C LEU A 103 -8.90 -9.71 11.02
N ASP A 104 -7.82 -10.04 11.72
CA ASP A 104 -7.01 -9.04 12.41
C ASP A 104 -6.30 -8.10 11.43
N ALA A 105 -5.89 -8.62 10.26
CA ALA A 105 -5.30 -7.83 9.18
C ALA A 105 -6.31 -7.00 8.36
N MET A 106 -7.62 -7.14 8.62
CA MET A 106 -8.70 -6.36 8.00
C MET A 106 -9.02 -5.06 8.76
N ALA A 107 -8.35 -4.81 9.89
CA ALA A 107 -8.21 -3.43 10.38
C ALA A 107 -7.73 -2.55 9.21
N PRO A 108 -8.21 -1.30 9.07
CA PRO A 108 -7.88 -0.46 7.92
C PRO A 108 -6.37 -0.26 7.81
N LYS A 109 -5.71 -1.16 7.07
CA LYS A 109 -4.29 -1.08 6.79
C LYS A 109 -4.15 0.05 5.79
N THR A 110 -3.43 1.08 6.21
CA THR A 110 -3.14 2.25 5.39
C THR A 110 -2.62 1.77 4.04
N ARG A 111 -3.41 1.99 2.98
CA ARG A 111 -3.05 1.60 1.63
C ARG A 111 -1.91 2.51 1.18
N GLY A 112 -0.75 1.93 0.89
CA GLY A 112 0.45 2.67 0.50
C GLY A 112 1.73 1.87 0.72
N ARG A 113 2.88 2.48 0.38
CA ARG A 113 4.21 1.93 0.65
C ARG A 113 4.32 1.64 2.15
N LYS A 114 4.64 0.38 2.51
CA LYS A 114 4.93 0.03 3.91
C LYS A 114 6.00 0.99 4.43
N ALA A 115 5.80 1.58 5.60
CA ALA A 115 6.85 2.37 6.24
C ALA A 115 8.08 1.46 6.35
N PHE A 116 9.19 1.88 5.74
CA PHE A 116 10.45 1.18 5.94
C PHE A 116 10.79 1.31 7.42
N GLU A 117 11.03 0.18 8.08
CA GLU A 117 11.64 0.17 9.41
C GLU A 117 12.99 0.87 9.26
N LYS A 118 13.11 2.09 9.80
CA LYS A 118 14.39 2.80 9.83
C LYS A 118 15.32 1.93 10.65
N ASN A 119 16.36 1.40 10.01
CA ASN A 119 17.36 0.59 10.69
C ASN A 119 18.04 1.50 11.74
N PRO A 120 17.93 1.20 13.05
CA PRO A 120 18.46 2.07 14.10
C PRO A 120 19.97 2.32 13.97
N MET A 121 20.69 1.40 13.31
CA MET A 121 22.13 1.50 13.05
C MET A 121 22.48 2.47 11.91
N ALA A 122 21.51 2.92 11.11
CA ALA A 122 21.78 3.79 9.96
C ALA A 122 22.31 5.17 10.37
N ASP A 123 21.79 5.71 11.48
CA ASP A 123 22.22 7.02 11.99
C ASP A 123 23.64 6.94 12.59
N GLU A 124 23.95 5.86 13.31
CA GLU A 124 25.29 5.59 13.84
C GLU A 124 26.32 5.39 12.72
N LEU A 125 25.97 4.64 11.68
CA LEU A 125 26.83 4.46 10.51
C LEU A 125 27.11 5.79 9.80
N ALA A 126 26.10 6.65 9.65
CA ALA A 126 26.27 7.96 9.04
C ALA A 126 27.17 8.88 9.89
N HIS A 127 27.04 8.82 11.22
CA HIS A 127 27.91 9.55 12.14
C HIS A 127 29.37 9.09 12.02
N LEU A 128 29.60 7.78 12.16
CA LEU A 128 30.92 7.16 12.07
C LEU A 128 31.60 7.46 10.72
N GLN A 129 30.86 7.41 9.62
CA GLN A 129 31.40 7.73 8.29
C GLN A 129 31.87 9.19 8.19
N LYS A 130 31.13 10.14 8.76
CA LYS A 130 31.52 11.55 8.79
C LYS A 130 32.79 11.75 9.60
N GLU A 131 32.88 11.16 10.78
CA GLU A 131 34.08 11.23 11.62
C GLU A 131 35.29 10.64 10.92
N ASN A 132 35.14 9.47 10.29
CA ASN A 132 36.23 8.84 9.56
C ASN A 132 36.73 9.71 8.41
N GLN A 133 35.83 10.37 7.67
CA GLN A 133 36.20 11.31 6.61
C GLN A 133 36.94 12.55 7.17
N GLN A 134 36.49 13.09 8.31
CA GLN A 134 37.17 14.22 8.95
C GLN A 134 38.57 13.84 9.43
N LEU A 135 38.72 12.69 10.08
CA LEU A 135 40.01 12.19 10.55
C LEU A 135 40.97 11.93 9.39
N ARG A 136 40.50 11.33 8.29
CA ARG A 136 41.31 11.14 7.07
C ARG A 136 41.81 12.47 6.48
N LYS A 137 40.97 13.51 6.47
CA LYS A 137 41.39 14.85 6.01
C LYS A 137 42.48 15.45 6.90
N LYS A 138 42.36 15.30 8.23
CA LYS A 138 43.39 15.77 9.18
C LYS A 138 44.70 15.01 9.01
N LEU A 139 44.65 13.69 8.84
CA LEU A 139 45.82 12.86 8.56
C LEU A 139 46.51 13.29 7.28
N PHE A 140 45.76 13.45 6.19
CA PHE A 140 46.31 13.92 4.92
C PHE A 140 47.01 15.28 5.05
N GLN A 141 46.42 16.21 5.81
CA GLN A 141 47.04 17.51 6.07
C GLN A 141 48.33 17.38 6.88
N ALA A 142 48.34 16.54 7.93
CA ALA A 142 49.53 16.30 8.74
C ALA A 142 50.65 15.62 7.95
N GLU A 143 50.31 14.59 7.16
CA GLU A 143 51.24 13.92 6.25
C GLU A 143 51.86 14.92 5.27
N ARG A 144 51.05 15.80 4.67
CA ARG A 144 51.55 16.84 3.78
C ARG A 144 52.48 17.84 4.47
N ILE A 145 52.17 18.22 5.71
CA ILE A 145 53.06 19.10 6.50
C ILE A 145 54.40 18.40 6.74
N ILE A 146 54.38 17.13 7.15
CA ILE A 146 55.57 16.32 7.38
C ILE A 146 56.39 16.18 6.09
N GLU A 147 55.74 15.92 4.96
CA GLU A 147 56.41 15.86 3.64
C GLU A 147 57.13 17.17 3.30
N VAL A 148 56.47 18.31 3.49
CA VAL A 148 57.06 19.63 3.24
C VAL A 148 58.22 19.88 4.19
N GLN A 149 58.07 19.58 5.49
CA GLN A 149 59.13 19.73 6.48
C GLN A 149 60.36 18.90 6.12
N LYS A 150 60.18 17.63 5.76
CA LYS A 150 61.28 16.76 5.32
C LYS A 150 61.99 17.32 4.09
N LYS A 151 61.24 17.80 3.10
CA LYS A 151 61.80 18.34 1.85
C LYS A 151 62.58 19.64 2.06
N ILE A 152 62.13 20.50 2.98
CA ILE A 152 62.86 21.71 3.38
C ILE A 152 64.16 21.34 4.10
N SER A 153 64.13 20.38 5.03
CA SER A 153 65.33 19.91 5.72
C SER A 153 66.35 19.29 4.78
N GLU A 154 65.90 18.51 3.78
CA GLU A 154 66.76 17.95 2.73
C GLU A 154 67.46 19.05 1.92
N ILE A 155 66.74 20.10 1.54
CA ILE A 155 67.31 21.24 0.78
C ILE A 155 68.30 22.05 1.62
N LEU A 156 68.03 22.22 2.92
CA LEU A 156 68.82 23.04 3.83
C LEU A 156 69.91 22.27 4.59
N GLY A 157 70.00 20.94 4.41
CA GLY A 157 70.96 20.07 5.11
C GLY A 157 70.78 20.05 6.63
N ILE A 158 69.54 20.26 7.11
CA ILE A 158 69.22 20.25 8.54
C ILE A 158 68.87 18.81 8.93
N ASP A 159 69.73 18.15 9.71
CA ASP A 159 69.45 16.82 10.24
C ASP A 159 68.20 16.86 11.12
N GLN A 160 67.17 16.12 10.71
CA GLN A 160 65.98 15.86 11.52
C GLN A 160 66.14 14.50 12.18
N ASP A 161 66.80 14.46 13.34
CA ASP A 161 66.74 13.29 14.23
C ASP A 161 65.54 13.42 15.19
N PRO A 162 64.54 12.54 15.10
CA PRO A 162 63.45 12.48 16.07
C PRO A 162 63.66 11.30 17.02
N ASP A 163 64.81 11.22 17.69
CA ASP A 163 65.01 10.32 18.83
C ASP A 163 65.10 11.15 20.10
N ASP A 164 63.94 11.45 20.70
CA ASP A 164 63.81 11.65 22.14
C ASP A 164 62.33 11.90 22.52
N ARG A 165 61.64 10.81 22.90
CA ARG A 165 61.05 10.64 24.24
C ARG A 165 60.11 9.43 24.26
N GLN A 166 60.70 8.33 24.71
CA GLN A 166 59.98 7.25 25.36
C GLN A 166 59.16 7.80 26.55
N GLY A 167 57.87 7.45 26.57
CA GLY A 167 57.02 7.22 27.74
C GLY A 167 56.93 8.27 28.86
N SER A 168 55.72 8.79 29.09
CA SER A 168 55.20 8.87 30.47
C SER A 168 53.68 9.00 30.52
N LYS A 169 53.08 8.03 31.24
CA LYS A 169 51.71 7.91 31.76
C LYS A 169 50.56 7.62 30.80
#